data_AF-A0A4Y7QC26-F1
#
_entry.id   AF-A0A4Y7QC26-F1
#
_cell.length_a   1.000
_cell.length_b   1.000
_cell.length_c   1.000
_cell.angle_alpha   90.00
_cell.angle_beta   90.00
_cell.angle_gamma   90.00
#
_symmetry.space_group_name_H-M   'P 1'
#
loop_
_entity.id
_entity.type
_entity.pdbx_description
1 polymer ?
#
loop_
_entity_poly.entity_id
_entity_poly.type
_entity_poly.pdbx_seq_one_letter_code
_entity_poly.pdbx_strand_id
1 'polypeptide(L)'
;MPSHRDFECWIQCGNERLEEFSRSLDGKDNAVCCWIPSVAGMNFAVHCRNIGCTIDFQCSVCVDGIRMRSLVRRADYTQEEVCDGARVDRKTLRPFVFSSIDLTDESLATFKPNSMFGTIEIIFRLQLSTGQ
;
A
#
# COMPACT_ATOMS: atom_id res chain seq x y z
N MET A 1 0.40 11.21 7.91
CA MET A 1 0.47 9.75 7.72
C MET A 1 -0.65 9.03 8.43
N PRO A 2 -1.43 8.19 7.72
CA PRO A 2 -2.66 7.68 8.24
C PRO A 2 -2.34 6.62 9.28
N SER A 3 -2.39 7.02 10.54
CA SER A 3 -2.77 6.10 11.58
C SER A 3 -4.28 5.89 11.50
N HIS A 4 -4.72 4.63 11.49
CA HIS A 4 -6.12 4.25 11.58
C HIS A 4 -6.26 2.93 12.33
N ARG A 5 -7.10 2.92 13.38
CA ARG A 5 -7.46 1.71 14.15
C ARG A 5 -6.23 0.84 14.47
N ASP A 6 -5.24 1.47 15.09
CA ASP A 6 -4.03 0.83 15.62
C ASP A 6 -2.99 0.36 14.60
N PHE A 7 -3.11 0.82 13.35
CA PHE A 7 -2.08 0.65 12.32
C PHE A 7 -1.57 2.00 11.85
N GLU A 8 -0.28 2.07 11.55
CA GLU A 8 0.36 3.19 10.87
C GLU A 8 0.90 2.71 9.52
N CYS A 9 0.67 3.49 8.47
CA CYS A 9 1.22 3.22 7.14
C CYS A 9 1.93 4.43 6.56
N TRP A 10 2.88 4.18 5.67
CA TRP A 10 3.52 5.23 4.88
C TRP A 10 4.15 4.75 3.58
N ILE A 11 4.41 5.71 2.71
CA ILE A 11 5.23 5.54 1.52
C ILE A 11 6.57 6.25 1.73
N GLN A 12 7.65 5.59 1.32
CA GLN A 12 9.01 6.11 1.44
C GLN A 12 9.69 6.09 0.08
N CYS A 13 10.34 7.18 -0.30
CA CYS A 13 11.26 7.26 -1.43
C CYS A 13 12.68 7.41 -0.92
N GLY A 14 13.56 6.44 -1.18
CA GLY A 14 14.90 6.42 -0.58
C GLY A 14 14.83 6.36 0.94
N ASN A 15 15.28 7.42 1.61
CA ASN A 15 15.25 7.55 3.09
C ASN A 15 14.17 8.53 3.58
N GLU A 16 13.34 9.06 2.68
CA GLU A 16 12.37 10.11 2.99
C GLU A 16 10.95 9.58 2.96
N ARG A 17 10.24 9.73 4.08
CA ARG A 17 8.81 9.47 4.21
C ARG A 17 8.06 10.57 3.45
N LEU A 18 7.25 10.18 2.47
CA LEU A 18 6.51 11.13 1.65
C LEU A 18 5.42 11.85 2.47
N GLU A 19 5.22 13.12 2.18
CA GLU A 19 4.13 13.91 2.76
C GLU A 19 2.77 13.50 2.17
N GLU A 20 1.72 13.72 2.95
CA GLU A 20 0.34 13.43 2.56
C GLU A 20 -0.50 14.68 2.42
N PHE A 21 -1.34 14.66 1.41
CA PHE A 21 -2.23 15.75 1.08
C PHE A 21 -3.68 15.26 1.05
N SER A 22 -4.60 16.17 1.41
CA SER A 22 -6.06 15.97 1.36
C SER A 22 -6.55 14.67 2.00
N ARG A 23 -6.10 14.41 3.23
CA ARG A 23 -6.54 13.24 4.02
C ARG A 23 -8.05 13.26 4.23
N SER A 24 -8.73 12.18 3.86
CA SER A 24 -10.15 11.96 4.12
C SER A 24 -10.40 10.60 4.77
N LEU A 25 -11.49 10.50 5.52
CA LEU A 25 -11.99 9.26 6.09
C LEU A 25 -13.17 8.81 5.28
N ASP A 26 -13.10 7.61 4.70
CA ASP A 26 -14.29 6.94 4.17
C ASP A 26 -14.96 6.17 5.31
N GLY A 27 -16.00 6.77 5.87
CA GLY A 27 -16.78 6.18 6.96
C GLY A 27 -17.57 4.94 6.57
N LYS A 28 -17.74 4.67 5.27
CA LYS A 28 -18.45 3.48 4.79
C LYS A 28 -17.53 2.25 4.79
N ASP A 29 -16.29 2.43 4.35
CA ASP A 29 -15.33 1.34 4.17
C ASP A 29 -14.23 1.30 5.26
N ASN A 30 -14.32 2.16 6.29
CA ASN A 30 -13.31 2.30 7.34
C ASN A 30 -11.90 2.52 6.76
N ALA A 31 -11.83 3.34 5.71
CA ALA A 31 -10.60 3.61 4.98
C ALA A 31 -10.11 5.03 5.26
N VAL A 32 -8.79 5.21 5.19
CA VAL A 32 -8.18 6.55 5.10
C VAL A 32 -7.65 6.70 3.69
N CYS A 33 -8.04 7.78 3.03
CA CYS A 33 -7.58 8.12 1.69
C CYS A 33 -6.71 9.39 1.78
N CYS A 34 -5.62 9.42 1.01
CA CYS A 34 -4.74 10.58 0.91
C CYS A 34 -4.00 10.56 -0.43
N TRP A 35 -3.48 11.72 -0.82
CA TRP A 35 -2.59 11.86 -1.96
C TRP A 35 -1.14 11.94 -1.50
N ILE A 36 -0.23 11.39 -2.29
CA ILE A 36 1.21 11.50 -2.12
C ILE A 36 1.83 12.07 -3.39
N PRO A 37 2.96 12.80 -3.30
CA PRO A 37 3.70 13.20 -4.48
C PRO A 37 4.33 11.97 -5.13
N SER A 38 4.15 11.81 -6.44
CA SER A 38 4.78 10.75 -7.24
C SER A 38 5.70 11.38 -8.28
N VAL A 39 7.00 11.14 -8.14
CA VAL A 39 8.00 11.62 -9.10
C VAL A 39 8.40 10.44 -9.97
N ALA A 40 8.16 10.56 -11.27
CA ALA A 40 8.42 9.49 -12.23
C ALA A 40 9.88 9.01 -12.15
N GLY A 41 10.07 7.69 -12.23
CA GLY A 41 11.37 7.03 -12.13
C GLY A 41 11.90 6.86 -10.71
N MET A 42 11.26 7.44 -9.69
CA MET A 42 11.68 7.22 -8.30
C MET A 42 11.14 5.90 -7.76
N ASN A 43 12.03 5.14 -7.11
CA ASN A 43 11.64 3.95 -6.38
C ASN A 43 10.91 4.34 -5.09
N PHE A 44 9.89 3.56 -4.76
CA PHE A 44 9.19 3.72 -3.48
C PHE A 44 9.04 2.38 -2.75
N ALA A 45 8.86 2.46 -1.45
CA ALA A 45 8.51 1.34 -0.59
C ALA A 45 7.24 1.66 0.20
N VAL A 46 6.42 0.64 0.41
CA VAL A 46 5.23 0.68 1.25
C VAL A 46 5.61 0.14 2.62
N HIS A 47 5.39 0.94 3.65
CA HIS A 47 5.67 0.58 5.02
C HIS A 47 4.39 0.50 5.82
N CYS A 48 4.30 -0.49 6.70
CA CYS A 48 3.22 -0.59 7.66
C CYS A 48 3.70 -1.12 9.00
N ARG A 49 3.03 -0.68 10.06
CA ARG A 49 3.37 -1.05 11.43
C ARG A 49 2.11 -1.16 12.27
N ASN A 50 2.03 -2.24 13.04
CA ASN A 50 1.07 -2.35 14.13
C ASN A 50 1.54 -1.47 15.30
N ILE A 51 0.70 -0.55 15.74
CA ILE A 51 0.97 0.35 16.86
C ILE A 51 0.06 0.09 18.08
N GLY A 52 -0.81 -0.93 18.02
CA GLY A 52 -1.70 -1.26 19.15
C GLY A 52 -2.79 -2.32 18.91
N CYS A 53 -2.86 -2.94 17.74
CA CYS A 53 -3.86 -3.97 17.44
C CYS A 53 -3.60 -5.23 18.29
N THR A 54 -4.65 -5.71 18.95
CA THR A 54 -4.61 -6.85 19.88
C THR A 54 -5.15 -8.14 19.27
N ILE A 55 -5.50 -8.14 17.99
CA ILE A 55 -6.05 -9.29 17.27
C ILE A 55 -5.09 -9.63 16.13
N ASP A 56 -4.84 -10.92 15.90
CA ASP A 56 -4.08 -11.39 14.74
C ASP A 56 -4.68 -10.80 13.46
N PHE A 57 -3.85 -10.42 12.50
CA PHE A 57 -4.30 -9.71 11.33
C PHE A 57 -3.55 -10.15 10.07
N GLN A 58 -4.22 -10.03 8.94
CA GLN A 58 -3.60 -10.11 7.62
C GLN A 58 -3.38 -8.70 7.10
N CYS A 59 -2.15 -8.36 6.70
CA CYS A 59 -1.82 -7.14 5.97
C CYS A 59 -1.59 -7.47 4.50
N SER A 60 -2.30 -6.80 3.60
CA SER A 60 -2.12 -6.93 2.15
C SER A 60 -1.78 -5.60 1.51
N VAL A 61 -0.76 -5.59 0.66
CA VAL A 61 -0.36 -4.42 -0.14
C VAL A 61 -0.78 -4.66 -1.58
N CYS A 62 -1.54 -3.73 -2.13
CA CYS A 62 -1.92 -3.68 -3.54
C CYS A 62 -1.36 -2.41 -4.18
N VAL A 63 -0.86 -2.53 -5.41
CA VAL A 63 -0.39 -1.40 -6.22
C VAL A 63 -1.03 -1.54 -7.59
N ASP A 64 -1.64 -0.48 -8.11
CA ASP A 64 -2.37 -0.47 -9.37
C ASP A 64 -3.47 -1.55 -9.45
N GLY A 65 -4.11 -1.85 -8.32
CA GLY A 65 -5.11 -2.92 -8.18
C GLY A 65 -4.54 -4.35 -8.16
N ILE A 66 -3.22 -4.52 -8.24
CA ILE A 66 -2.56 -5.84 -8.19
C ILE A 66 -2.02 -6.09 -6.78
N ARG A 67 -2.39 -7.23 -6.17
CA ARG A 67 -1.88 -7.63 -4.86
C ARG A 67 -0.41 -8.05 -4.95
N MET A 68 0.46 -7.26 -4.33
CA MET A 68 1.91 -7.44 -4.36
C MET A 68 2.41 -8.33 -3.22
N ARG A 69 1.81 -8.17 -2.02
CA ARG A 69 2.19 -8.91 -0.82
C ARG A 69 0.96 -9.15 0.05
N SER A 70 0.93 -10.29 0.73
CA SER A 70 -0.06 -10.58 1.77
C SER A 70 0.58 -11.44 2.85
N LEU A 71 0.50 -10.97 4.09
CA LEU A 71 1.16 -11.58 5.24
C LEU A 71 0.18 -11.65 6.41
N VAL A 72 0.16 -12.79 7.10
CA VAL A 72 -0.50 -12.91 8.40
C VAL A 72 0.50 -12.59 9.49
N ARG A 73 0.08 -11.80 10.46
CA ARG A 73 0.85 -11.38 11.62
C ARG A 73 0.04 -11.60 12.88
N ARG A 74 0.76 -11.97 13.93
CA ARG A 74 0.19 -12.05 15.27
C ARG A 74 -0.02 -10.66 15.83
N ALA A 75 -0.96 -10.54 16.77
CA ALA A 75 -1.25 -9.29 17.47
C ALA A 75 -0.01 -8.64 18.12
N ASP A 76 0.91 -9.45 18.62
CA ASP A 76 2.14 -8.99 19.28
C ASP A 76 3.24 -8.54 18.30
N TYR A 77 3.02 -8.70 16.99
CA TYR A 77 3.99 -8.26 15.99
C TYR A 77 3.89 -6.74 15.76
N THR A 78 4.82 -6.00 16.37
CA THR A 78 4.91 -4.53 16.31
C THR A 78 6.05 -4.01 15.44
N GLN A 79 6.83 -4.90 14.82
CA GLN A 79 7.89 -4.51 13.91
C GLN A 79 7.33 -3.92 12.62
N GLU A 80 8.13 -3.07 12.00
CA GLU A 80 7.84 -2.49 10.71
C GLU A 80 7.93 -3.55 9.59
N GLU A 81 6.92 -3.58 8.75
CA GLU A 81 6.88 -4.36 7.52
C GLU A 81 7.16 -3.46 6.32
N VAL A 82 8.09 -3.86 5.47
CA VAL A 82 8.49 -3.11 4.27
C VAL A 82 8.19 -3.92 3.02
N CYS A 83 7.37 -3.37 2.12
CA CYS A 83 7.12 -3.89 0.79
C CYS A 83 7.67 -2.92 -0.25
N ASP A 84 8.84 -3.25 -0.79
CA ASP A 84 9.68 -2.44 -1.68
C ASP A 84 9.62 -2.87 -3.15
N GLY A 85 8.80 -3.89 -3.47
CA GLY A 85 8.66 -4.35 -4.84
C GLY A 85 7.71 -5.53 -5.03
N ALA A 86 7.51 -5.88 -6.30
CA ALA A 86 6.79 -7.06 -6.74
C ALA A 86 7.76 -8.24 -6.85
N ARG A 87 7.42 -9.36 -6.22
CA ARG A 87 8.23 -10.58 -6.33
C ARG A 87 7.98 -11.25 -7.68
N VAL A 88 9.00 -11.31 -8.52
CA VAL A 88 8.90 -11.89 -9.88
C VAL A 88 9.22 -13.38 -9.87
N ASP A 89 10.14 -13.80 -8.99
CA ASP A 89 10.45 -15.21 -8.75
C ASP A 89 10.91 -15.43 -7.29
N ARG A 90 11.44 -16.61 -6.96
CA ARG A 90 11.85 -16.93 -5.58
C ARG A 90 12.95 -16.01 -5.01
N LYS A 91 13.81 -15.45 -5.86
CA LYS A 91 14.99 -14.66 -5.47
C LYS A 91 14.98 -13.24 -6.05
N THR A 92 14.15 -12.95 -7.04
CA THR A 92 14.12 -11.67 -7.74
C THR A 92 12.93 -10.83 -7.28
N LEU A 93 13.26 -9.65 -6.77
CA LEU A 93 12.30 -8.58 -6.51
C LEU A 93 12.45 -7.51 -7.59
N ARG A 94 11.33 -7.11 -8.21
CA ARG A 94 11.27 -5.92 -9.05
C ARG A 94 10.83 -4.74 -8.17
N PRO A 95 11.68 -3.72 -7.97
CA PRO A 95 11.32 -2.56 -7.15
C PRO A 95 10.07 -1.86 -7.68
N PHE A 96 9.28 -1.27 -6.79
CA PHE A 96 8.23 -0.36 -7.22
C PHE A 96 8.84 0.95 -7.70
N VAL A 97 8.30 1.48 -8.80
CA VAL A 97 8.74 2.73 -9.43
C VAL A 97 7.51 3.51 -9.84
N PHE A 98 7.46 4.80 -9.52
CA PHE A 98 6.42 5.67 -10.08
C PHE A 98 6.64 5.81 -11.58
N SER A 99 5.64 5.43 -12.38
CA SER A 99 5.74 5.50 -13.83
C SER A 99 5.32 6.87 -14.36
N SER A 100 5.97 7.34 -15.43
CA SER A 100 5.42 8.46 -16.21
C SER A 100 4.18 7.95 -16.93
N ILE A 101 3.07 8.67 -16.83
CA ILE A 101 1.91 8.44 -17.69
C ILE A 101 2.06 9.41 -18.86
N ASP A 102 2.72 8.94 -19.92
CA ASP A 102 2.82 9.71 -21.16
C ASP A 102 1.50 9.60 -21.92
N LEU A 103 0.56 10.49 -21.63
CA LEU A 103 -0.71 10.58 -22.35
C LEU A 103 -0.44 11.24 -23.72
N THR A 104 -0.08 10.44 -24.72
CA THR A 104 -0.19 10.86 -26.13
C THR A 104 -1.61 10.60 -26.64
N ASP A 105 -2.10 11.40 -27.59
CA ASP A 105 -3.49 11.35 -28.08
C ASP A 105 -3.90 9.96 -28.61
N GLU A 106 -2.95 9.20 -29.16
CA GLU A 106 -3.15 7.80 -29.62
C GLU A 106 -3.21 6.78 -28.47
N SER A 107 -2.54 7.05 -27.35
CA SER A 107 -2.54 6.16 -26.17
C SER A 107 -3.87 6.23 -25.41
N LEU A 108 -4.54 7.39 -25.40
CA LEU A 108 -5.87 7.59 -24.78
C LEU A 108 -6.96 6.71 -25.40
N ALA A 109 -6.86 6.42 -26.70
CA ALA A 109 -7.86 5.60 -27.42
C ALA A 109 -7.80 4.11 -27.04
N THR A 110 -6.67 3.64 -26.52
CA THR A 110 -6.43 2.22 -26.21
C THR A 110 -6.23 1.97 -24.71
N PHE A 111 -5.83 3.00 -23.96
CA PHE A 111 -5.67 2.95 -22.52
C PHE A 111 -7.05 2.98 -21.85
N LYS A 112 -7.52 1.80 -21.41
CA LYS A 112 -8.58 1.72 -20.41
C LYS A 112 -7.90 1.67 -19.03
N PRO A 113 -7.72 2.80 -18.34
CA PRO A 113 -7.36 2.72 -16.94
C PRO A 113 -8.46 1.95 -16.23
N ASN A 114 -8.13 0.81 -15.64
CA ASN A 114 -8.91 0.34 -14.51
C ASN A 114 -8.92 1.46 -13.46
N SER A 115 -10.01 1.64 -12.73
CA SER A 115 -10.15 2.74 -11.75
C SER A 115 -9.13 2.66 -10.61
N MET A 116 -8.31 1.61 -10.56
CA MET A 116 -7.27 1.36 -9.56
C MET A 116 -5.86 1.70 -10.05
N PHE A 117 -5.66 2.13 -11.30
CA PHE A 117 -4.34 2.62 -11.71
C PHE A 117 -3.95 3.89 -10.94
N GLY A 118 -2.69 3.98 -10.55
CA GLY A 118 -2.17 5.06 -9.72
C GLY A 118 -2.55 4.96 -8.26
N THR A 119 -3.12 3.84 -7.80
CA THR A 119 -3.49 3.64 -6.40
C THR A 119 -2.52 2.70 -5.69
N ILE A 120 -2.30 2.98 -4.40
CA ILE A 120 -1.62 2.09 -3.47
C ILE A 120 -2.61 1.83 -2.34
N GLU A 121 -2.97 0.57 -2.12
CA GLU A 121 -3.92 0.18 -1.09
C GLU A 121 -3.25 -0.75 -0.08
N ILE A 122 -3.50 -0.48 1.20
CA ILE A 122 -2.99 -1.29 2.31
C ILE A 122 -4.20 -1.75 3.11
N ILE A 123 -4.45 -3.06 3.10
CA ILE A 123 -5.66 -3.65 3.65
C ILE A 123 -5.28 -4.48 4.87
N PHE A 124 -5.84 -4.11 6.02
CA PHE A 124 -5.76 -4.91 7.26
C PHE A 124 -7.07 -5.67 7.45
N ARG A 125 -6.97 -6.99 7.60
CA ARG A 125 -8.10 -7.87 7.92
C ARG A 125 -7.83 -8.62 9.21
N LEU A 126 -8.59 -8.32 10.24
CA LEU A 126 -8.53 -9.02 11.52
C LEU A 126 -8.90 -10.50 11.32
N GLN A 127 -8.10 -11.39 11.89
CA GLN A 127 -8.27 -12.83 11.87
C GLN A 127 -8.85 -13.25 13.22
N LEU A 128 -10.17 -13.42 13.25
CA LEU A 128 -10.84 -13.97 14.43
C LEU A 128 -10.72 -15.49 14.35
N SER A 129 -9.94 -16.10 15.25
CA SER A 129 -9.99 -17.54 15.42
C SER A 129 -11.33 -17.89 16.07
N THR A 130 -12.22 -18.57 15.34
CA THR A 130 -13.32 -19.29 15.98
C THR A 130 -12.70 -20.42 16.79
N GLY A 131 -12.69 -20.27 18.12
CA GLY A 131 -12.27 -21.31 19.03
C GLY A 131 -13.06 -22.59 18.78
N GLN A 132 -12.35 -23.72 18.72
CA GLN A 132 -12.93 -25.04 18.97
C GLN A 132 -13.18 -25.22 20.46
#